data_AF-A0A3D4MI00-F1
#
_entry.id   AF-A0A3D4MI00-F1
#
_cell.length_a   1.000
_cell.length_b   1.000
_cell.length_c   1.000
_cell.angle_alpha   90.00
_cell.angle_beta   90.00
_cell.angle_gamma   90.00
#
_symmetry.space_group_name_H-M   'P 1'
#
loop_
_entity.id
_entity.type
_entity.pdbx_description
1 polymer ?
#
loop_
_entity_poly.entity_id
_entity_poly.type
_entity_poly.pdbx_seq_one_letter_code
_entity_poly.pdbx_strand_id
1 'polypeptide(L)'
;MKKELNLNCYKTVGFYFSVVSMILLILSMVLYKTKFTGILSEYYSNVVFIPAIIGLVLSVILLIFNKTSKYSPIVLWVCTFISFLLFIQAIYMYFTGVFYNGVTSEAIALINKGVLVSVVFYLITCVISNIAVWLKQSKD
;
A
#
# COMPACT_ATOMS: atom_id res chain seq x y z
N MET A 1 28.99 8.58 14.01
CA MET A 1 27.52 8.38 13.99
C MET A 1 26.73 9.53 13.37
N LYS A 2 26.83 10.79 13.85
CA LYS A 2 26.02 11.92 13.32
C LYS A 2 26.14 12.17 11.80
N LYS A 3 27.27 11.84 11.17
CA LYS A 3 27.48 11.98 9.71
C LYS A 3 26.68 10.98 8.86
N GLU A 4 26.23 9.85 9.43
CA GLU A 4 25.50 8.82 8.67
C GLU A 4 23.98 8.93 8.80
N LEU A 5 23.51 9.64 9.84
CA LEU A 5 22.09 9.89 10.07
C LEU A 5 21.56 10.97 9.11
N ASN A 6 20.40 10.69 8.52
CA ASN A 6 19.74 11.56 7.57
C ASN A 6 18.94 12.67 8.26
N LEU A 7 19.67 13.63 8.82
CA LEU A 7 19.10 14.77 9.54
C LEU A 7 18.47 15.83 8.62
N ASN A 8 18.51 15.66 7.29
CA ASN A 8 17.98 16.61 6.31
C ASN A 8 16.95 15.99 5.33
N CYS A 9 16.49 14.76 5.57
CA CYS A 9 15.55 14.01 4.70
C CYS A 9 14.27 14.78 4.38
N TYR A 10 13.72 15.49 5.38
CA TYR A 10 12.48 16.28 5.28
C TYR A 10 12.51 17.41 4.27
N LYS A 11 13.67 17.72 3.67
CA LYS A 11 13.80 18.85 2.73
C LYS A 11 13.61 18.46 1.27
N THR A 12 13.16 17.24 0.97
CA THR A 12 13.01 16.74 -0.40
C THR A 12 11.58 16.29 -0.69
N VAL A 13 11.11 16.52 -1.91
CA VAL A 13 9.77 16.12 -2.36
C VAL A 13 9.60 14.59 -2.27
N GLY A 14 10.64 13.84 -2.61
CA GLY A 14 10.61 12.37 -2.53
C GLY A 14 10.33 11.83 -1.14
N PHE A 15 10.89 12.46 -0.10
CA PHE A 15 10.62 12.08 1.29
C PHE A 15 9.13 12.22 1.65
N TYR A 16 8.50 13.33 1.27
CA TYR A 16 7.07 13.54 1.53
C TYR A 16 6.20 12.51 0.81
N PHE A 17 6.53 12.17 -0.44
CA PHE A 17 5.83 11.11 -1.18
C PHE A 17 5.98 9.74 -0.51
N SER A 18 7.17 9.41 0.00
CA SER A 18 7.40 8.19 0.78
C SER A 18 6.56 8.16 2.05
N VAL A 19 6.52 9.26 2.81
CA VAL A 19 5.70 9.37 4.04
C VAL A 19 4.21 9.26 3.74
N VAL A 20 3.71 9.95 2.71
CA VAL A 20 2.31 9.86 2.28
C VAL A 20 1.97 8.43 1.87
N SER A 21 2.86 7.75 1.15
CA SER A 21 2.68 6.34 0.79
C SER A 21 2.58 5.43 2.01
N MET A 22 3.40 5.65 3.05
CA MET A 22 3.31 4.89 4.31
C MET A 22 1.96 5.11 5.00
N ILE A 23 1.49 6.36 5.08
CA ILE A 23 0.19 6.69 5.68
C ILE A 23 -0.94 6.01 4.91
N LEU A 24 -0.92 6.09 3.58
CA LEU A 24 -1.93 5.45 2.74
C LEU A 24 -1.90 3.92 2.84
N LEU A 25 -0.72 3.32 2.98
CA LEU A 25 -0.60 1.88 3.21
C LEU A 25 -1.24 1.48 4.54
N ILE A 26 -0.97 2.23 5.61
CA ILE A 26 -1.60 2.00 6.93
C ILE A 26 -3.12 2.14 6.82
N LEU A 27 -3.63 3.18 6.15
CA LEU A 27 -5.06 3.36 5.93
C LEU A 27 -5.67 2.22 5.11
N SER A 28 -4.98 1.74 4.07
CA SER A 28 -5.40 0.59 3.27
C SER A 28 -5.52 -0.67 4.12
N MET A 29 -4.56 -0.91 5.02
CA MET A 29 -4.60 -2.02 5.96
C MET A 29 -5.78 -1.90 6.95
N VAL A 30 -6.01 -0.71 7.51
CA VAL A 30 -7.13 -0.46 8.44
C VAL A 30 -8.47 -0.65 7.74
N LEU A 31 -8.63 -0.14 6.52
CA LEU A 31 -9.84 -0.33 5.73
C LEU A 31 -10.08 -1.81 5.44
N TYR A 32 -9.07 -2.56 5.02
CA TYR A 32 -9.19 -3.99 4.79
C TYR A 32 -9.61 -4.72 6.06
N LYS A 33 -8.98 -4.41 7.20
CA LYS A 33 -9.30 -5.01 8.50
C LYS A 33 -10.72 -4.72 8.98
N THR A 34 -11.20 -3.49 8.78
CA THR A 34 -12.48 -3.02 9.35
C THR A 34 -13.68 -3.29 8.44
N LYS A 35 -13.48 -3.32 7.12
CA LYS A 35 -14.57 -3.51 6.15
C LYS A 35 -14.84 -4.98 5.83
N PHE A 36 -13.87 -5.86 6.01
CA PHE A 36 -14.03 -7.29 5.73
C PHE A 36 -14.51 -8.05 6.98
N THR A 37 -15.75 -7.74 7.38
CA THR A 37 -16.45 -8.37 8.50
C THR A 37 -17.77 -8.99 8.05
N GLY A 38 -18.38 -9.84 8.87
CA GLY A 38 -19.62 -10.54 8.51
C GLY A 38 -19.42 -11.45 7.29
N ILE A 39 -20.27 -11.32 6.27
CA ILE A 39 -20.20 -12.12 5.04
C ILE A 39 -18.85 -11.92 4.31
N LEU A 40 -18.26 -10.72 4.38
CA LEU A 40 -16.97 -10.43 3.73
C LEU A 40 -15.76 -11.04 4.45
N SER A 41 -15.94 -11.60 5.64
CA SER A 41 -14.84 -12.22 6.38
C SER A 41 -14.23 -13.42 5.67
N GLU A 42 -14.96 -14.06 4.75
CA GLU A 42 -14.44 -15.14 3.91
C GLU A 42 -13.34 -14.69 2.93
N TYR A 43 -13.35 -13.41 2.54
CA TYR A 43 -12.35 -12.80 1.66
C TYR A 43 -11.24 -12.07 2.44
N TYR A 44 -11.18 -12.27 3.76
CA TYR A 44 -10.16 -11.69 4.61
C TYR A 44 -8.97 -12.63 4.78
N SER A 45 -7.76 -12.14 4.53
CA SER A 45 -6.52 -12.90 4.73
C SER A 45 -5.49 -12.06 5.49
N ASN A 46 -4.99 -12.62 6.60
CA ASN A 46 -3.93 -11.98 7.39
C ASN A 46 -2.59 -11.91 6.64
N VAL A 47 -2.39 -12.77 5.63
CA VAL A 47 -1.13 -12.84 4.87
C VAL A 47 -0.88 -11.55 4.09
N VAL A 48 -1.95 -10.82 3.72
CA VAL A 48 -1.89 -9.51 3.04
C VAL A 48 -1.08 -8.48 3.83
N PHE A 49 -1.14 -8.51 5.17
CA PHE A 49 -0.49 -7.52 6.03
C PHE A 49 1.02 -7.75 6.19
N ILE A 50 1.50 -8.98 5.98
CA ILE A 50 2.90 -9.35 6.23
C ILE A 50 3.87 -8.51 5.38
N PRO A 51 3.77 -8.48 4.03
CA PRO A 51 4.66 -7.67 3.22
C PRO A 51 4.48 -6.17 3.49
N ALA A 52 3.26 -5.70 3.77
CA ALA A 52 3.02 -4.29 4.09
C ALA A 52 3.77 -3.85 5.36
N ILE A 53 3.71 -4.63 6.44
CA ILE A 53 4.41 -4.36 7.69
C ILE A 53 5.93 -4.38 7.48
N ILE A 54 6.44 -5.40 6.76
CA ILE A 54 7.86 -5.50 6.42
C ILE A 54 8.30 -4.26 5.62
N GLY A 55 7.52 -3.86 4.62
CA GLY A 55 7.78 -2.68 3.80
C GLY A 55 7.85 -1.40 4.62
N LEU A 56 6.88 -1.17 5.52
CA LEU A 56 6.86 -0.02 6.42
C LEU A 56 8.10 0.03 7.32
N VAL A 57 8.40 -1.06 8.02
CA VAL A 57 9.52 -1.13 8.97
C VAL A 57 10.85 -0.92 8.23
N LEU A 58 11.09 -1.65 7.14
CA LEU A 58 12.33 -1.52 6.37
C LEU A 58 12.45 -0.12 5.74
N SER A 59 11.37 0.45 5.23
CA SER A 59 11.37 1.78 4.62
C SER A 59 11.75 2.86 5.64
N VAL A 60 11.24 2.79 6.87
CA VAL A 60 11.62 3.69 7.96
C VAL A 60 13.10 3.54 8.31
N ILE A 61 13.58 2.30 8.49
CA ILE A 61 14.99 2.02 8.78
C ILE A 61 15.90 2.60 7.69
N LEU A 62 15.55 2.39 6.41
CA LEU A 62 16.34 2.86 5.28
C LEU A 62 16.38 4.39 5.17
N LEU A 63 15.30 5.09 5.55
CA LEU A 63 15.25 6.57 5.55
C LEU A 63 16.18 7.19 6.60
N ILE A 64 16.41 6.49 7.72
CA ILE A 64 17.26 6.98 8.83
C ILE A 64 18.72 7.16 8.38
N PHE A 65 19.22 6.36 7.44
CA PHE A 65 20.61 6.45 6.98
C PHE A 65 20.73 7.10 5.60
N ASN A 66 21.62 8.09 5.47
CA ASN A 66 21.79 8.86 4.21
C ASN A 66 22.05 7.96 3.00
N LYS A 67 23.01 7.02 3.13
CA LYS A 67 23.45 6.14 2.05
C LYS A 67 22.33 5.20 1.54
N THR A 68 21.41 4.82 2.40
CA THR A 68 20.36 3.84 2.09
C THR A 68 19.00 4.47 1.80
N SER A 69 18.84 5.76 2.10
CA SER A 69 17.57 6.49 1.95
C SER A 69 16.98 6.39 0.54
N LYS A 70 17.82 6.35 -0.50
CA LYS A 70 17.42 6.16 -1.90
C LYS A 70 16.72 4.83 -2.19
N TYR A 71 16.97 3.79 -1.38
CA TYR A 71 16.34 2.47 -1.55
C TYR A 71 15.02 2.34 -0.79
N SER A 72 14.74 3.25 0.14
CA SER A 72 13.51 3.23 0.94
C SER A 72 12.23 3.21 0.10
N PRO A 73 12.03 4.11 -0.89
CA PRO A 73 10.80 4.08 -1.70
C PRO A 73 10.68 2.83 -2.55
N ILE A 74 11.80 2.23 -2.98
CA ILE A 74 11.82 0.98 -3.75
C ILE A 74 11.28 -0.16 -2.89
N VAL A 75 11.80 -0.31 -1.67
CA VAL A 75 11.36 -1.35 -0.74
C VAL A 75 9.90 -1.16 -0.37
N LEU A 76 9.49 0.08 -0.09
CA LEU A 76 8.09 0.38 0.21
C LEU A 76 7.16 0.01 -0.95
N TRP A 77 7.53 0.37 -2.19
CA TRP A 77 6.74 0.07 -3.38
C TRP A 77 6.63 -1.44 -3.63
N VAL A 78 7.74 -2.18 -3.61
CA VAL A 78 7.74 -3.64 -3.84
C VAL A 78 6.86 -4.34 -2.80
N CYS A 79 7.03 -4.03 -1.52
CA CYS A 79 6.23 -4.59 -0.44
C CYS A 79 4.74 -4.21 -0.54
N THR A 80 4.45 -2.96 -0.90
CA THR A 80 3.07 -2.49 -1.16
C THR A 80 2.45 -3.26 -2.31
N PHE A 81 3.19 -3.46 -3.41
CA PHE A 81 2.71 -4.16 -4.59
C PHE A 81 2.44 -5.64 -4.28
N ILE A 82 3.34 -6.33 -3.56
CA ILE A 82 3.11 -7.70 -3.12
C ILE A 82 1.88 -7.79 -2.20
N SER A 83 1.74 -6.86 -1.25
CA SER A 83 0.54 -6.78 -0.40
C SER A 83 -0.73 -6.60 -1.23
N PHE A 84 -0.71 -5.71 -2.22
CA PHE A 84 -1.83 -5.49 -3.13
C PHE A 84 -2.17 -6.74 -3.93
N LEU A 85 -1.18 -7.48 -4.46
CA LEU A 85 -1.43 -8.72 -5.18
C LEU A 85 -2.06 -9.80 -4.29
N LEU A 86 -1.60 -9.94 -3.05
CA LEU A 86 -2.20 -10.85 -2.07
C LEU A 86 -3.63 -10.42 -1.71
N PHE A 87 -3.89 -9.12 -1.62
CA PHE A 87 -5.23 -8.59 -1.43
C PHE A 87 -6.14 -8.93 -2.60
N ILE A 88 -5.69 -8.71 -3.85
CA ILE A 88 -6.42 -9.11 -5.05
C ILE A 88 -6.69 -10.63 -5.05
N GLN A 89 -5.70 -11.44 -4.67
CA GLN A 89 -5.86 -12.88 -4.51
C GLN A 89 -6.87 -13.26 -3.41
N ALA A 90 -7.03 -12.46 -2.37
CA ALA A 90 -8.03 -12.72 -1.34
C ALA A 90 -9.46 -12.40 -1.83
N ILE A 91 -9.61 -11.40 -2.69
CA ILE A 91 -10.92 -10.86 -3.09
C ILE A 91 -11.37 -11.24 -4.50
N TYR A 92 -10.56 -11.93 -5.31
CA TYR A 92 -10.96 -12.21 -6.70
C TYR A 92 -12.26 -13.01 -6.75
N MET A 93 -12.47 -13.95 -5.83
CA MET A 93 -13.69 -14.75 -5.77
C MET A 93 -14.93 -13.90 -5.50
N TYR A 94 -14.82 -12.85 -4.68
CA TYR A 94 -15.90 -11.89 -4.46
C TYR A 94 -16.35 -11.28 -5.80
N PHE A 95 -15.40 -10.82 -6.62
CA PHE A 95 -15.73 -10.24 -7.93
C PHE A 95 -16.27 -11.28 -8.91
N THR A 96 -15.81 -12.54 -8.86
CA THR A 96 -16.42 -13.60 -9.68
C THR A 96 -17.88 -13.85 -9.32
N GLY A 97 -18.26 -13.71 -8.05
CA GLY A 97 -19.66 -13.80 -7.61
C GLY A 97 -20.49 -12.61 -8.08
N VAL A 98 -19.98 -11.38 -7.89
CA VAL A 98 -20.68 -10.14 -8.32
C VAL A 98 -20.90 -10.10 -9.83
N PHE A 99 -19.91 -10.52 -10.61
CA PHE A 99 -19.95 -10.50 -12.07
C PHE A 99 -20.29 -11.84 -12.71
N TYR A 100 -20.87 -12.78 -11.95
CA TYR A 100 -21.18 -14.13 -12.45
C TYR A 100 -22.07 -14.11 -13.71
N ASN A 101 -23.04 -13.19 -13.75
CA ASN A 101 -23.95 -12.98 -14.88
C ASN A 101 -23.42 -11.96 -15.90
N GLY A 102 -22.13 -11.61 -15.85
CA GLY A 102 -21.50 -10.61 -16.71
C GLY A 102 -21.34 -9.23 -16.06
N VAL A 103 -20.73 -8.31 -16.80
CA VAL A 103 -20.48 -6.94 -16.35
C VAL A 103 -21.62 -6.03 -16.82
N THR A 104 -22.54 -5.71 -15.91
CA THR A 104 -23.66 -4.79 -16.15
C THR A 104 -23.68 -3.64 -15.14
N SER A 105 -24.50 -2.61 -15.40
CA SER A 105 -24.72 -1.50 -14.46
C SER A 105 -25.22 -1.98 -13.10
N GLU A 106 -26.08 -2.97 -13.08
CA GLU A 106 -26.65 -3.55 -11.86
C GLU A 106 -25.56 -4.28 -11.07
N ALA A 107 -24.70 -5.05 -11.75
CA ALA A 107 -23.58 -5.76 -11.11
C ALA A 107 -22.58 -4.78 -10.47
N ILE A 108 -22.28 -3.66 -11.15
CA ILE A 108 -21.42 -2.61 -10.58
C ILE A 108 -22.07 -1.97 -9.34
N ALA A 109 -23.38 -1.75 -9.36
CA ALA A 109 -24.12 -1.21 -8.22
C ALA A 109 -24.16 -2.18 -7.02
N LEU A 110 -24.00 -3.49 -7.25
CA LEU A 110 -23.94 -4.53 -6.20
C LEU A 110 -22.57 -4.62 -5.51
N ILE A 111 -21.54 -3.93 -6.02
CA ILE A 111 -20.22 -3.95 -5.39
C ILE A 111 -20.31 -3.34 -3.99
N ASN A 112 -19.82 -4.09 -3.01
CA ASN A 112 -19.74 -3.65 -1.64
C ASN A 112 -18.77 -2.46 -1.56
N LYS A 113 -19.26 -1.34 -1.02
CA LYS A 113 -18.48 -0.10 -0.89
C LYS A 113 -17.18 -0.29 -0.12
N GLY A 114 -17.15 -1.20 0.87
CA GLY A 114 -15.96 -1.54 1.63
C GLY A 114 -14.88 -2.23 0.79
N VAL A 115 -15.28 -3.14 -0.08
CA VAL A 115 -14.38 -3.78 -1.06
C VAL A 115 -13.84 -2.73 -2.04
N LEU A 116 -14.74 -1.95 -2.64
CA LEU A 116 -14.37 -0.93 -3.63
C LEU A 116 -13.38 0.10 -3.05
N VAL A 117 -13.67 0.64 -1.87
CA VAL A 117 -12.80 1.62 -1.20
C VAL A 117 -11.44 1.00 -0.85
N SER A 118 -11.40 -0.28 -0.42
CA SER A 118 -10.13 -0.95 -0.13
C SER A 118 -9.28 -1.16 -1.40
N VAL A 119 -9.90 -1.55 -2.52
CA VAL A 119 -9.24 -1.68 -3.82
C VAL A 119 -8.63 -0.36 -4.26
N VAL A 120 -9.43 0.72 -4.22
CA VAL A 120 -8.98 2.05 -4.63
C VAL A 120 -7.82 2.53 -3.76
N PHE A 121 -7.90 2.34 -2.44
CA PHE A 121 -6.83 2.76 -1.53
C PHE A 121 -5.53 2.01 -1.77
N TYR A 122 -5.56 0.67 -1.92
CA TYR A 122 -4.36 -0.10 -2.24
C TYR A 122 -3.76 0.32 -3.60
N LEU A 123 -4.61 0.53 -4.61
CA LEU A 123 -4.17 0.95 -5.93
C LEU A 123 -3.48 2.32 -5.88
N ILE A 124 -4.11 3.31 -5.24
CA ILE A 124 -3.54 4.65 -5.06
C ILE A 124 -2.22 4.58 -4.28
N THR A 125 -2.17 3.78 -3.21
CA THR A 125 -0.94 3.57 -2.42
C THR A 125 0.18 3.00 -3.29
N CYS A 126 -0.13 2.03 -4.16
CA CYS A 126 0.84 1.44 -5.07
C CYS A 126 1.35 2.46 -6.12
N VAL A 127 0.47 3.31 -6.64
CA VAL A 127 0.84 4.38 -7.60
C VAL A 127 1.72 5.43 -6.93
N ILE A 128 1.33 5.94 -5.76
CA ILE A 128 2.09 7.00 -5.06
C ILE A 128 3.44 6.47 -4.58
N SER A 129 3.51 5.23 -4.08
CA SER A 129 4.79 4.61 -3.72
C SER A 129 5.69 4.39 -4.93
N ASN A 130 5.14 4.09 -6.11
CA ASN A 130 5.92 4.04 -7.34
C ASN A 130 6.47 5.41 -7.73
N ILE A 131 5.64 6.46 -7.67
CA ILE A 131 6.08 7.84 -7.95
C ILE A 131 7.24 8.23 -7.03
N ALA A 132 7.19 7.83 -5.74
CA ALA A 132 8.26 8.10 -4.78
C ALA A 132 9.62 7.49 -5.21
N VAL A 133 9.64 6.37 -5.93
CA VAL A 133 10.87 5.72 -6.44
C VAL A 133 11.64 6.66 -7.36
N TRP A 134 10.93 7.44 -8.17
CA TRP A 134 11.53 8.33 -9.17
C TRP A 134 11.94 9.69 -8.61
N LEU A 135 11.60 9.98 -7.34
CA LEU A 135 11.89 11.24 -6.69
C LEU A 135 13.11 11.15 -5.78
N LYS A 136 13.92 12.22 -5.78
CA LYS A 136 15.10 12.31 -4.91
C LYS A 136 14.70 12.30 -3.43
N GLN A 137 15.25 11.36 -2.66
CA GLN A 137 14.91 11.14 -1.24
C GLN A 137 15.82 11.87 -0.25
N SER A 138 17.00 12.30 -0.70
CA SER A 138 17.97 13.08 0.08
C SER A 138 18.56 14.19 -0.77
N LYS A 139 19.06 15.26 -0.14
CA LYS A 139 19.64 16.40 -0.87
C LYS A 139 21.02 16.08 -1.47
N ASP A 140 21.72 15.11 -0.91
CA ASP A 140 23.05 14.65 -1.33
C ASP A 140 23.10 14.26 -2.81
#